data_AF-D7MK39-F1
#
_entry.id   AF-D7MK39-F1
#
_cell.length_a   1.000
_cell.length_b   1.000
_cell.length_c   1.000
_cell.angle_alpha   90.00
_cell.angle_beta   90.00
_cell.angle_gamma   90.00
#
_symmetry.space_group_name_H-M   'P 1'
#
loop_
_entity.id
_entity.type
_entity.pdbx_description
1 polymer ?
#
loop_
_entity_poly.entity_id
_entity_poly.type
_entity_poly.pdbx_seq_one_letter_code
_entity_poly.pdbx_strand_id
1 'polypeptide(L)'
;MADSDMRVPIVKSSLVVEAMHMSRKKLGVYDESRGDSETAKARAEAGLFEVKKSGLLIEMLNRGPEFKEKDMEVSKIEEKYAEVMRVLEAVKEEVSRVKLDVSSVLGERIAAEKEVEELRFKTEGNLRLLESLKKEIEVANEEHLMAALGKIEALKGYKEIERQREGKAVEVLDLLVERNKRIKKMLDEAERSKDIENELFETNSDVEMLEIQLKLFKKIERRVQGRDSSMSRSNRSFGRGKYSLSVLKEVTEATEAKKEELVSVNVEIFRIMTVMDGLRDEIIRAKDETARLEKILRKNDVKIQKINSKMLIERSKLEAVSIAEERISSLADNLVGSLEKLKRSSKAAEKEEFFLKEEKMVTKAETQKTKIEIDKKERELISKLDELEKVKHTEALVLEKLETLVEDTIESREMESEHCSTITISRFEYEYLSKHASQAEETAVKKVAAAEAWVEALKVSTKSVLLKSDTLMRESEMMRAEEEKELFRIERSLSTKRLMEGEIQKFKENSETEGYISPKPVGKFTPVQRGKPRRYSSAGTPTFFVIKKKKKVPRLAKFFSRKS
;
A
#
# COMPACT_ATOMS: atom_id res chain seq x y z
N MET A 1 -17.39 22.87 -53.73
CA MET A 1 -18.33 22.31 -52.73
C MET A 1 -17.61 21.15 -52.07
N ALA A 2 -17.38 21.09 -50.75
CA ALA A 2 -18.02 21.79 -49.65
C ALA A 2 -17.01 22.07 -48.52
N ASP A 3 -17.37 23.07 -47.71
CA ASP A 3 -16.73 23.52 -46.48
C ASP A 3 -16.58 22.42 -45.43
N SER A 4 -15.54 22.55 -44.61
CA SER A 4 -15.58 22.07 -43.23
C SER A 4 -14.68 22.93 -42.35
N ASP A 5 -15.34 23.84 -41.63
CA ASP A 5 -14.89 24.62 -40.48
C ASP A 5 -14.13 23.76 -39.46
N MET A 6 -13.00 24.28 -38.96
CA MET A 6 -12.43 23.85 -37.68
C MET A 6 -12.27 25.06 -36.76
N ARG A 7 -13.27 25.24 -35.88
CA ARG A 7 -13.27 26.20 -34.77
C ARG A 7 -12.15 25.88 -33.79
N VAL A 8 -11.26 26.85 -33.59
CA VAL A 8 -10.30 26.91 -32.47
C VAL A 8 -11.07 27.24 -31.18
N PRO A 9 -10.78 26.61 -30.02
CA PRO A 9 -11.51 26.87 -28.78
C PRO A 9 -11.01 28.17 -28.11
N ILE A 10 -11.82 29.22 -28.19
CA ILE A 10 -11.62 30.57 -27.60
C ILE A 10 -11.81 30.60 -26.06
N VAL A 11 -12.02 29.46 -25.40
CA VAL A 11 -12.45 29.43 -23.98
C VAL A 11 -11.28 29.56 -22.98
N LYS A 12 -10.03 29.30 -23.39
CA LYS A 12 -8.88 29.34 -22.45
C LYS A 12 -8.29 30.74 -22.22
N SER A 13 -8.54 31.71 -23.10
CA SER A 13 -7.99 33.06 -22.97
C SER A 13 -8.74 33.91 -21.94
N SER A 14 -10.05 33.70 -21.75
CA SER A 14 -10.86 34.49 -20.82
C SER A 14 -10.45 34.31 -19.36
N LEU A 15 -10.20 33.06 -18.94
CA LEU A 15 -9.84 32.76 -17.54
C LEU A 15 -8.44 33.27 -17.17
N VAL A 16 -7.50 33.27 -18.11
CA VAL A 16 -6.14 33.78 -17.89
C VAL A 16 -6.16 35.31 -17.80
N VAL A 17 -6.96 35.99 -18.62
CA VAL A 17 -7.13 37.44 -18.56
C VAL A 17 -7.82 37.86 -17.26
N GLU A 18 -8.82 37.12 -16.81
CA GLU A 18 -9.53 37.40 -15.56
C GLU A 18 -8.63 37.17 -14.33
N ALA A 19 -7.82 36.11 -14.31
CA ALA A 19 -6.83 35.87 -13.27
C ALA A 19 -5.75 36.96 -13.21
N MET A 20 -5.24 37.43 -14.36
CA MET A 20 -4.29 38.54 -14.45
C MET A 20 -4.90 39.85 -13.94
N HIS A 21 -6.17 40.10 -14.24
CA HIS A 21 -6.87 41.30 -13.79
C HIS A 21 -7.14 41.30 -12.28
N MET A 22 -7.41 40.12 -11.71
CA MET A 22 -7.56 39.95 -10.26
C MET A 22 -6.22 40.07 -9.53
N SER A 23 -5.12 39.57 -10.10
CA SER A 23 -3.77 39.76 -9.55
C SER A 23 -3.32 41.23 -9.60
N ARG A 24 -3.62 41.96 -10.68
CA ARG A 24 -3.36 43.41 -10.75
C ARG A 24 -4.16 44.20 -9.72
N LYS A 25 -5.44 43.87 -9.52
CA LYS A 25 -6.25 44.51 -8.47
C LYS A 25 -5.70 44.23 -7.07
N LYS A 26 -5.24 43.01 -6.79
CA LYS A 26 -4.62 42.67 -5.49
C LYS A 26 -3.28 43.38 -5.27
N LEU A 27 -2.48 43.54 -6.31
CA LEU A 27 -1.22 44.29 -6.22
C LEU A 27 -1.47 45.79 -5.94
N GLY A 28 -2.48 46.38 -6.61
CA GLY A 28 -2.88 47.77 -6.37
C GLY A 28 -3.33 48.02 -4.93
N VAL A 29 -4.08 47.08 -4.33
CA VAL A 29 -4.50 47.18 -2.91
C VAL A 29 -3.30 47.10 -1.96
N TYR A 30 -2.26 46.33 -2.31
CA TYR A 30 -1.04 46.23 -1.51
C TYR A 30 -0.19 47.51 -1.60
N ASP A 31 -0.08 48.11 -2.79
CA ASP A 31 0.62 49.38 -2.99
C ASP A 31 -0.12 50.56 -2.34
N GLU A 32 -1.46 50.58 -2.37
CA GLU A 32 -2.30 51.54 -1.64
C GLU A 32 -2.13 51.38 -0.12
N SER A 33 -2.19 50.15 0.40
CA SER A 33 -1.98 49.87 1.84
C SER A 33 -0.58 50.25 2.30
N ARG A 34 0.43 50.09 1.43
CA ARG A 34 1.80 50.54 1.68
C ARG A 34 1.90 52.06 1.69
N GLY A 35 1.24 52.75 0.76
CA GLY A 35 1.15 54.21 0.75
C GLY A 35 0.46 54.76 2.02
N ASP A 36 -0.62 54.12 2.46
CA ASP A 36 -1.32 54.50 3.69
C ASP A 36 -0.45 54.26 4.94
N SER A 37 0.33 53.17 4.96
CA SER A 37 1.29 52.91 6.04
C SER A 37 2.46 53.91 6.02
N GLU A 38 2.96 54.29 4.86
CA GLU A 38 4.05 55.26 4.72
C GLU A 38 3.59 56.67 5.09
N THR A 39 2.35 57.06 4.73
CA THR A 39 1.77 58.35 5.16
C THR A 39 1.42 58.38 6.65
N ALA A 40 0.96 57.27 7.23
CA ALA A 40 0.76 57.15 8.67
C ALA A 40 2.10 57.27 9.44
N LYS A 41 3.18 56.67 8.90
CA LYS A 41 4.54 56.80 9.44
C LYS A 41 5.03 58.24 9.36
N ALA A 42 4.85 58.92 8.24
CA ALA A 42 5.22 60.33 8.09
C ALA A 42 4.44 61.25 9.03
N ARG A 43 3.15 60.98 9.27
CA ARG A 43 2.34 61.71 10.28
C ARG A 43 2.82 61.46 11.70
N ALA A 44 3.20 60.22 12.03
CA ALA A 44 3.76 59.89 13.34
C ALA A 44 5.12 60.57 13.56
N GLU A 45 5.99 60.59 12.55
CA GLU A 45 7.29 61.28 12.60
C GLU A 45 7.13 62.81 12.69
N ALA A 46 6.15 63.40 12.00
CA ALA A 46 5.80 64.82 12.12
C ALA A 46 5.24 65.15 13.52
N GLY A 47 4.40 64.28 14.09
CA GLY A 47 3.94 64.40 15.48
C GLY A 47 5.09 64.32 16.49
N LEU A 48 6.08 63.46 16.25
CA LEU A 48 7.27 63.33 17.09
C LEU A 48 8.18 64.57 17.01
N PHE A 49 8.19 65.26 15.86
CA PHE A 49 8.92 66.51 15.67
C PHE A 49 8.24 67.68 16.38
N GLU A 50 6.90 67.78 16.33
CA GLU A 50 6.14 68.76 17.11
C GLU A 50 6.27 68.52 18.63
N VAL A 51 6.25 67.26 19.08
CA VAL A 51 6.49 66.92 20.50
C VAL A 51 7.90 67.32 20.94
N LYS A 52 8.92 67.12 20.10
CA LYS A 52 10.29 67.61 20.36
C LYS A 52 10.38 69.13 20.39
N LYS A 53 9.61 69.84 19.57
CA LYS A 53 9.54 71.30 19.55
C LYS A 53 8.87 71.86 20.82
N SER A 54 7.81 71.21 21.31
CA SER A 54 7.23 71.52 22.62
C SER A 54 8.16 71.17 23.79
N GLY A 55 8.98 70.11 23.68
CA GLY A 55 10.00 69.77 24.67
C GLY A 55 11.09 70.84 24.79
N LEU A 56 11.53 71.41 23.66
CA LEU A 56 12.49 72.53 23.65
C LEU A 56 11.88 73.84 24.21
N LEU A 57 10.59 74.08 24.03
CA LEU A 57 9.89 75.23 24.64
C LEU A 57 9.78 75.11 26.17
N ILE A 58 9.63 73.89 26.70
CA ILE A 58 9.64 73.62 28.15
C ILE A 58 11.05 73.79 28.73
N GLU A 59 12.09 73.41 27.98
CA GLU A 59 13.49 73.62 28.37
C GLU A 59 13.89 75.11 28.36
N MET A 60 13.28 75.91 27.46
CA MET A 60 13.45 77.37 27.42
C MET A 60 12.67 78.11 28.51
N LEU A 61 11.61 77.53 29.10
CA LEU A 61 10.84 78.14 30.18
C LEU A 61 11.49 77.99 31.57
N ASN A 62 12.53 77.16 31.71
CA ASN A 62 13.27 76.94 32.96
C ASN A 62 14.44 77.92 33.19
N ARG A 63 14.56 78.98 32.37
CA ARG A 63 15.44 80.14 32.65
C ARG A 63 14.59 81.39 32.87
N GLY A 64 14.07 81.55 34.09
CA GLY A 64 13.35 82.75 34.49
C GLY A 64 14.29 83.94 34.77
N PRO A 65 13.90 85.18 34.45
CA PRO A 65 14.47 86.38 35.04
C PRO A 65 13.75 86.73 36.36
N GLU A 66 14.53 87.21 37.31
CA GLU A 66 14.08 87.76 38.59
C GLU A 66 13.13 88.95 38.40
N PHE A 67 11.95 88.94 39.01
CA PHE A 67 11.24 90.16 39.42
C PHE A 67 10.41 89.91 40.68
N LYS A 68 10.60 90.80 41.66
CA LYS A 68 9.87 90.86 42.94
C LYS A 68 8.58 91.65 42.74
N GLU A 69 7.42 91.10 43.12
CA GLU A 69 6.38 91.79 43.89
C GLU A 69 5.17 90.88 44.22
N LYS A 70 4.81 90.87 45.50
CA LYS A 70 3.47 90.70 46.10
C LYS A 70 2.87 89.28 46.22
N ASP A 71 2.69 88.91 47.48
CA ASP A 71 2.23 87.65 48.08
C ASP A 71 0.76 87.23 47.79
N MET A 72 0.24 87.49 46.57
CA MET A 72 -1.04 86.93 46.10
C MET A 72 -0.94 86.15 44.77
N GLU A 73 0.19 86.21 44.07
CA GLU A 73 0.43 85.43 42.84
C GLU A 73 1.18 84.11 43.08
N VAL A 74 1.94 84.00 44.17
CA VAL A 74 2.71 82.79 44.53
C VAL A 74 1.78 81.60 44.75
N SER A 75 0.65 81.78 45.43
CA SER A 75 -0.33 80.71 45.65
C SER A 75 -0.98 80.21 44.35
N LYS A 76 -1.22 81.09 43.36
CA LYS A 76 -1.74 80.68 42.04
C LYS A 76 -0.70 79.97 41.18
N ILE A 77 0.57 80.28 41.36
CA ILE A 77 1.69 79.62 40.67
C ILE A 77 1.97 78.26 41.32
N GLU A 78 1.91 78.15 42.64
CA GLU A 78 2.02 76.89 43.39
C GLU A 78 0.87 75.93 43.05
N GLU A 79 -0.37 76.41 42.94
CA GLU A 79 -1.52 75.61 42.50
C GLU A 79 -1.33 75.06 41.09
N LYS A 80 -0.90 75.93 40.14
CA LYS A 80 -0.60 75.51 38.77
C LYS A 80 0.58 74.54 38.70
N TYR A 81 1.60 74.72 39.54
CA TYR A 81 2.74 73.83 39.61
C TYR A 81 2.33 72.46 40.17
N ALA A 82 1.49 72.42 41.22
CA ALA A 82 0.92 71.19 41.75
C ALA A 82 0.01 70.47 40.73
N GLU A 83 -0.74 71.22 39.93
CA GLU A 83 -1.54 70.66 38.84
C GLU A 83 -0.66 70.10 37.70
N VAL A 84 0.39 70.81 37.30
CA VAL A 84 1.37 70.32 36.32
C VAL A 84 2.09 69.07 36.82
N MET A 85 2.44 68.99 38.11
CA MET A 85 3.06 67.81 38.71
C MET A 85 2.10 66.60 38.71
N ARG A 86 0.81 66.79 39.04
CA ARG A 86 -0.20 65.72 38.95
C ARG A 86 -0.39 65.23 37.52
N VAL A 87 -0.45 66.14 36.54
CA VAL A 87 -0.53 65.78 35.11
C VAL A 87 0.71 65.03 34.67
N LEU A 88 1.91 65.45 35.11
CA LEU A 88 3.17 64.78 34.79
C LEU A 88 3.21 63.34 35.36
N GLU A 89 2.74 63.14 36.58
CA GLU A 89 2.62 61.81 37.19
C GLU A 89 1.62 60.93 36.43
N ALA A 90 0.44 61.46 36.08
CA ALA A 90 -0.55 60.75 35.27
C ALA A 90 0.00 60.35 33.88
N VAL A 91 0.73 61.25 33.21
CA VAL A 91 1.40 60.96 31.92
C VAL A 91 2.49 59.90 32.10
N LYS A 92 3.24 59.92 33.20
CA LYS A 92 4.28 58.92 33.48
C LYS A 92 3.67 57.54 33.72
N GLU A 93 2.52 57.45 34.38
CA GLU A 93 1.77 56.21 34.54
C GLU A 93 1.21 55.71 33.21
N GLU A 94 0.66 56.61 32.38
CA GLU A 94 0.20 56.28 31.02
C GLU A 94 1.32 55.76 30.13
N VAL A 95 2.47 56.42 30.11
CA VAL A 95 3.66 55.95 29.37
C VAL A 95 4.11 54.58 29.87
N SER A 96 4.01 54.33 31.18
CA SER A 96 4.37 53.03 31.76
C SER A 96 3.38 51.94 31.35
N ARG A 97 2.07 52.23 31.33
CA ARG A 97 1.04 51.33 30.80
C ARG A 97 1.25 51.04 29.32
N VAL A 98 1.38 52.08 28.50
CA VAL A 98 1.60 51.94 27.05
C VAL A 98 2.85 51.11 26.76
N LYS A 99 3.92 51.26 27.55
CA LYS A 99 5.13 50.44 27.39
C LYS A 99 4.88 48.95 27.67
N LEU A 100 4.04 48.63 28.66
CA LEU A 100 3.63 47.24 28.93
C LEU A 100 2.75 46.71 27.79
N ASP A 101 1.77 47.48 27.33
CA ASP A 101 0.88 47.10 26.23
C ASP A 101 1.67 46.87 24.94
N VAL A 102 2.61 47.76 24.60
CA VAL A 102 3.51 47.59 23.44
C VAL A 102 4.37 46.35 23.58
N SER A 103 4.85 46.02 24.79
CA SER A 103 5.64 44.82 25.03
C SER A 103 4.78 43.54 24.86
N SER A 104 3.53 43.57 25.31
CA SER A 104 2.56 42.48 25.12
C SER A 104 2.25 42.26 23.65
N VAL A 105 1.87 43.33 22.93
CA VAL A 105 1.55 43.30 21.50
C VAL A 105 2.74 42.83 20.67
N LEU A 106 3.98 43.22 21.04
CA LEU A 106 5.18 42.73 20.37
C LEU A 106 5.37 41.22 20.58
N GLY A 107 5.12 40.71 21.78
CA GLY A 107 5.18 39.29 22.09
C GLY A 107 4.15 38.48 21.29
N GLU A 108 2.91 38.94 21.24
CA GLU A 108 1.83 38.34 20.43
C GLU A 108 2.16 38.38 18.94
N ARG A 109 2.69 39.50 18.43
CA ARG A 109 3.13 39.62 17.04
C ARG A 109 4.20 38.58 16.69
N ILE A 110 5.20 38.41 17.55
CA ILE A 110 6.27 37.42 17.34
C ILE A 110 5.70 35.99 17.33
N ALA A 111 4.73 35.69 18.21
CA ALA A 111 4.06 34.40 18.22
C ALA A 111 3.26 34.16 16.93
N ALA A 112 2.47 35.14 16.48
CA ALA A 112 1.72 35.07 15.23
C ALA A 112 2.65 34.92 14.01
N GLU A 113 3.78 35.62 13.98
CA GLU A 113 4.76 35.54 12.89
C GLU A 113 5.40 34.15 12.80
N LYS A 114 5.69 33.50 13.94
CA LYS A 114 6.15 32.10 13.98
C LYS A 114 5.10 31.13 13.44
N GLU A 115 3.84 31.29 13.83
CA GLU A 115 2.75 30.44 13.34
C GLU A 115 2.56 30.57 11.82
N VAL A 116 2.64 31.81 11.30
CA VAL A 116 2.58 32.07 9.85
C VAL A 116 3.73 31.38 9.12
N GLU A 117 4.96 31.43 9.64
CA GLU A 117 6.11 30.77 9.00
C GLU A 117 5.97 29.24 9.04
N GLU A 118 5.46 28.66 10.13
CA GLU A 118 5.17 27.22 10.21
C GLU A 118 4.10 26.79 9.20
N LEU A 119 3.02 27.58 9.06
CA LEU A 119 1.98 27.33 8.05
C LEU A 119 2.54 27.49 6.64
N ARG A 120 3.43 28.45 6.42
CA ARG A 120 4.12 28.64 5.14
C ARG A 120 4.99 27.43 4.80
N PHE A 121 5.76 26.91 5.75
CA PHE A 121 6.56 25.70 5.53
C PHE A 121 5.68 24.47 5.23
N LYS A 122 4.56 24.30 5.95
CA LYS A 122 3.59 23.22 5.70
C LYS A 122 2.95 23.34 4.31
N THR A 123 2.59 24.55 3.89
CA THR A 123 1.99 24.77 2.56
C THR A 123 3.00 24.54 1.44
N GLU A 124 4.25 24.97 1.59
CA GLU A 124 5.33 24.64 0.63
C GLU A 124 5.58 23.13 0.54
N GLY A 125 5.58 22.41 1.66
CA GLY A 125 5.68 20.95 1.69
C GLY A 125 4.51 20.28 0.95
N ASN A 126 3.29 20.73 1.19
CA ASN A 126 2.09 20.22 0.53
C ASN A 126 2.10 20.50 -0.98
N LEU A 127 2.58 21.67 -1.41
CA LEU A 127 2.72 22.00 -2.83
C LEU A 127 3.71 21.08 -3.54
N ARG A 128 4.87 20.78 -2.93
CA ARG A 128 5.83 19.82 -3.48
C ARG A 128 5.24 18.41 -3.58
N LEU A 129 4.48 17.99 -2.58
CA LEU A 129 3.79 16.70 -2.59
C LEU A 129 2.74 16.64 -3.71
N LEU A 130 1.98 17.71 -3.89
CA LEU A 130 1.00 17.83 -4.98
C LEU A 130 1.68 17.78 -6.36
N GLU A 131 2.80 18.47 -6.55
CA GLU A 131 3.59 18.39 -7.78
C GLU A 131 4.13 16.99 -8.05
N SER A 132 4.59 16.28 -7.00
CA SER A 132 5.02 14.88 -7.11
C SER A 132 3.89 13.96 -7.54
N LEU A 133 2.72 14.07 -6.89
CA LEU A 133 1.54 13.29 -7.25
C LEU A 133 1.07 13.58 -8.67
N LYS A 134 1.15 14.83 -9.10
CA LYS A 134 0.80 15.21 -10.48
C LYS A 134 1.70 14.50 -11.49
N LYS A 135 3.02 14.49 -11.25
CA LYS A 135 3.99 13.77 -12.11
C LYS A 135 3.72 12.26 -12.10
N GLU A 136 3.41 11.67 -10.95
CA GLU A 136 3.06 10.25 -10.85
C GLU A 136 1.79 9.92 -11.64
N ILE A 137 0.77 10.78 -11.58
CA ILE A 137 -0.45 10.65 -12.39
C ILE A 137 -0.15 10.77 -13.89
N GLU A 138 0.72 11.71 -14.29
CA GLU A 138 1.14 11.85 -15.70
C GLU A 138 1.85 10.58 -16.19
N VAL A 139 2.79 10.04 -15.41
CA VAL A 139 3.49 8.77 -15.73
C VAL A 139 2.50 7.59 -15.81
N ALA A 140 1.59 7.44 -14.84
CA ALA A 140 0.59 6.37 -14.87
C ALA A 140 -0.33 6.47 -16.10
N ASN A 141 -0.70 7.68 -16.51
CA ASN A 141 -1.50 7.90 -17.72
C ASN A 141 -0.72 7.53 -18.99
N GLU A 142 0.57 7.86 -19.07
CA GLU A 142 1.44 7.43 -20.17
C GLU A 142 1.57 5.91 -20.24
N GLU A 143 1.79 5.24 -19.11
CA GLU A 143 1.83 3.78 -19.02
C GLU A 143 0.51 3.14 -19.48
N HIS A 144 -0.62 3.69 -19.06
CA HIS A 144 -1.95 3.25 -19.50
C HIS A 144 -2.13 3.39 -21.02
N LEU A 145 -1.66 4.50 -21.61
CA LEU A 145 -1.69 4.71 -23.06
C LEU A 145 -0.82 3.69 -23.79
N MET A 146 0.39 3.43 -23.31
CA MET A 146 1.30 2.42 -23.88
C MET A 146 0.71 1.02 -23.80
N ALA A 147 0.09 0.65 -22.67
CA ALA A 147 -0.60 -0.63 -22.53
C ALA A 147 -1.80 -0.75 -23.48
N ALA A 148 -2.55 0.34 -23.69
CA ALA A 148 -3.66 0.36 -24.64
C ALA A 148 -3.18 0.22 -26.10
N LEU A 149 -2.07 0.88 -26.46
CA LEU A 149 -1.44 0.73 -27.78
C LEU A 149 -0.95 -0.71 -28.00
N GLY A 150 -0.30 -1.31 -27.02
CA GLY A 150 0.14 -2.72 -27.09
C GLY A 150 -1.04 -3.68 -27.30
N LYS A 151 -2.18 -3.45 -26.65
CA LYS A 151 -3.41 -4.23 -26.88
C LYS A 151 -3.93 -4.08 -28.32
N ILE A 152 -3.94 -2.86 -28.86
CA ILE A 152 -4.39 -2.60 -30.24
C ILE A 152 -3.46 -3.30 -31.23
N GLU A 153 -2.14 -3.22 -31.03
CA GLU A 153 -1.15 -3.85 -31.89
C GLU A 153 -1.24 -5.38 -31.85
N ALA A 154 -1.40 -5.97 -30.66
CA ALA A 154 -1.64 -7.40 -30.51
C ALA A 154 -2.91 -7.86 -31.24
N LEU A 155 -4.01 -7.10 -31.14
CA LEU A 155 -5.25 -7.40 -31.87
C LEU A 155 -5.08 -7.30 -33.39
N LYS A 156 -4.29 -6.32 -33.88
CA LYS A 156 -3.95 -6.23 -35.31
C LYS A 156 -3.13 -7.43 -35.77
N GLY A 157 -2.11 -7.82 -35.00
CA GLY A 157 -1.30 -9.01 -35.28
C GLY A 157 -2.12 -10.30 -35.30
N TYR A 158 -3.05 -10.45 -34.35
CA TYR A 158 -3.97 -11.60 -34.33
C TYR A 158 -4.82 -11.69 -35.60
N LYS A 159 -5.45 -10.59 -36.01
CA LYS A 159 -6.27 -10.53 -37.24
C LYS A 159 -5.46 -10.82 -38.51
N GLU A 160 -4.20 -10.41 -38.54
CA GLU A 160 -3.29 -10.72 -39.65
C GLU A 160 -3.01 -12.21 -39.75
N ILE A 161 -2.69 -12.85 -38.61
CA ILE A 161 -2.43 -14.28 -38.54
C ILE A 161 -3.68 -15.08 -38.94
N GLU A 162 -4.85 -14.65 -38.50
CA GLU A 162 -6.13 -15.28 -38.85
C GLU A 162 -6.36 -15.22 -40.37
N ARG A 163 -6.19 -14.06 -40.99
CA ARG A 163 -6.30 -13.92 -42.46
C ARG A 163 -5.30 -14.80 -43.21
N GLN A 164 -4.07 -14.93 -42.72
CA GLN A 164 -3.08 -15.83 -43.31
C GLN A 164 -3.47 -17.31 -43.16
N ARG A 165 -4.07 -17.69 -42.02
CA ARG A 165 -4.57 -19.06 -41.81
C ARG A 165 -5.73 -19.36 -42.76
N GLU A 166 -6.66 -18.43 -42.93
CA GLU A 166 -7.77 -18.55 -43.88
C GLU A 166 -7.25 -18.68 -45.31
N GLY A 167 -6.30 -17.83 -45.73
CA GLY A 167 -5.68 -17.92 -47.05
C GLY A 167 -5.02 -19.27 -47.30
N LYS A 168 -4.20 -19.75 -46.35
CA LYS A 168 -3.58 -21.09 -46.43
C LYS A 168 -4.61 -22.22 -46.45
N ALA A 169 -5.70 -22.09 -45.70
CA ALA A 169 -6.77 -23.10 -45.69
C ALA A 169 -7.45 -23.20 -47.06
N VAL A 170 -7.70 -22.06 -47.72
CA VAL A 170 -8.24 -22.03 -49.08
C VAL A 170 -7.26 -22.67 -50.07
N GLU A 171 -5.97 -22.33 -50.03
CA GLU A 171 -4.95 -22.95 -50.89
C GLU A 171 -4.87 -24.47 -50.70
N VAL A 172 -4.92 -24.95 -49.45
CA VAL A 172 -4.93 -26.38 -49.14
C VAL A 172 -6.19 -27.04 -49.68
N LEU A 173 -7.36 -26.41 -49.56
CA LEU A 173 -8.60 -26.92 -50.12
C LEU A 173 -8.51 -27.04 -51.65
N ASP A 174 -7.99 -26.03 -52.34
CA ASP A 174 -7.82 -26.05 -53.79
C ASP A 174 -6.89 -27.19 -54.23
N LEU A 175 -5.75 -27.36 -53.54
CA LEU A 175 -4.83 -28.47 -53.80
C LEU A 175 -5.47 -29.85 -53.55
N LEU A 176 -6.30 -29.98 -52.52
CA LEU A 176 -7.05 -31.22 -52.25
C LEU A 176 -8.08 -31.50 -53.34
N VAL A 177 -8.80 -30.47 -53.82
CA VAL A 177 -9.75 -30.61 -54.92
C VAL A 177 -9.04 -31.06 -56.20
N GLU A 178 -7.89 -30.47 -56.54
CA GLU A 178 -7.08 -30.89 -57.69
C GLU A 178 -6.52 -32.31 -57.54
N ARG A 179 -6.07 -32.69 -56.34
CA ARG A 179 -5.63 -34.05 -56.05
C ARG A 179 -6.76 -35.04 -56.22
N ASN A 180 -7.96 -34.75 -55.69
CA ASN A 180 -9.12 -35.62 -55.83
C ASN A 180 -9.55 -35.76 -57.30
N LYS A 181 -9.49 -34.69 -58.10
CA LYS A 181 -9.70 -34.76 -59.55
C LYS A 181 -8.71 -35.71 -60.23
N ARG A 182 -7.42 -35.67 -59.85
CA ARG A 182 -6.39 -36.60 -60.37
C ARG A 182 -6.64 -38.04 -59.95
N ILE A 183 -6.98 -38.28 -58.68
CA ILE A 183 -7.34 -39.61 -58.18
C ILE A 183 -8.53 -40.18 -58.95
N LYS A 184 -9.56 -39.38 -59.19
CA LYS A 184 -10.72 -39.82 -59.98
C LYS A 184 -10.32 -40.24 -61.39
N LYS A 185 -9.49 -39.46 -62.09
CA LYS A 185 -8.99 -39.83 -63.43
C LYS A 185 -8.21 -41.15 -63.41
N MET A 186 -7.34 -41.36 -62.42
CA MET A 186 -6.58 -42.62 -62.28
C MET A 186 -7.50 -43.81 -61.97
N LEU A 187 -8.56 -43.62 -61.18
CA LEU A 187 -9.57 -44.66 -60.93
C LEU A 187 -10.31 -45.02 -62.22
N ASP A 188 -10.76 -44.02 -62.99
CA ASP A 188 -11.43 -44.25 -64.27
C ASP A 188 -10.50 -44.97 -65.27
N GLU A 189 -9.20 -44.65 -65.28
CA GLU A 189 -8.20 -45.36 -66.10
C GLU A 189 -7.94 -46.80 -65.63
N ALA A 190 -7.90 -47.04 -64.32
CA ALA A 190 -7.76 -48.37 -63.75
C ALA A 190 -8.98 -49.26 -64.07
N GLU A 191 -10.19 -48.69 -64.06
CA GLU A 191 -11.40 -49.39 -64.47
C GLU A 191 -11.35 -49.78 -65.95
N ARG A 192 -10.99 -48.84 -66.84
CA ARG A 192 -10.75 -49.16 -68.26
C ARG A 192 -9.68 -50.22 -68.46
N SER A 193 -8.59 -50.17 -67.69
CA SER A 193 -7.53 -51.19 -67.77
C SER A 193 -8.04 -52.57 -67.34
N LYS A 194 -8.90 -52.63 -66.34
CA LYS A 194 -9.52 -53.87 -65.88
C LYS A 194 -10.49 -54.43 -66.94
N ASP A 195 -11.24 -53.56 -67.61
CA ASP A 195 -12.12 -53.96 -68.72
C ASP A 195 -11.29 -54.57 -69.86
N ILE A 196 -10.18 -53.93 -70.24
CA ILE A 196 -9.24 -54.47 -71.25
C ILE A 196 -8.61 -55.78 -70.80
N GLU A 197 -8.25 -55.92 -69.52
CA GLU A 197 -7.73 -57.17 -68.96
C GLU A 197 -8.75 -58.31 -69.06
N ASN A 198 -10.04 -58.02 -68.78
CA ASN A 198 -11.11 -58.99 -68.93
C ASN A 198 -11.31 -59.39 -70.41
N GLU A 199 -11.32 -58.43 -71.34
CA GLU A 199 -11.38 -58.71 -72.79
C GLU A 199 -10.17 -59.56 -73.25
N LEU A 200 -8.97 -59.24 -72.75
CA LEU A 200 -7.76 -60.01 -73.05
C LEU A 200 -7.85 -61.42 -72.47
N PHE A 201 -8.42 -61.59 -71.28
CA PHE A 201 -8.66 -62.90 -70.69
C PHE A 201 -9.67 -63.73 -71.52
N GLU A 202 -10.76 -63.12 -71.97
CA GLU A 202 -11.74 -63.76 -72.87
C GLU A 202 -11.10 -64.19 -74.19
N THR A 203 -10.39 -63.27 -74.87
CA THR A 203 -9.70 -63.58 -76.12
C THR A 203 -8.60 -64.63 -75.95
N ASN A 204 -7.89 -64.64 -74.82
CA ASN A 204 -6.90 -65.68 -74.54
C ASN A 204 -7.56 -67.05 -74.35
N SER A 205 -8.73 -67.11 -73.73
CA SER A 205 -9.53 -68.36 -73.64
C SER A 205 -10.02 -68.83 -75.02
N ASP A 206 -10.45 -67.91 -75.88
CA ASP A 206 -10.82 -68.21 -77.26
C ASP A 206 -9.62 -68.73 -78.07
N VAL A 207 -8.44 -68.14 -77.91
CA VAL A 207 -7.19 -68.62 -78.53
C VAL A 207 -6.85 -70.02 -78.04
N GLU A 208 -6.97 -70.30 -76.75
CA GLU A 208 -6.76 -71.65 -76.19
C GLU A 208 -7.74 -72.66 -76.79
N MET A 209 -9.02 -72.29 -76.96
CA MET A 209 -10.00 -73.13 -77.65
C MET A 209 -9.61 -73.38 -79.11
N LEU A 210 -9.21 -72.34 -79.86
CA LEU A 210 -8.76 -72.45 -81.24
C LEU A 210 -7.50 -73.32 -81.36
N GLU A 211 -6.56 -73.23 -80.42
CA GLU A 211 -5.40 -74.12 -80.37
C GLU A 211 -5.80 -75.59 -80.18
N ILE A 212 -6.76 -75.86 -79.29
CA ILE A 212 -7.30 -77.20 -79.07
C ILE A 212 -7.97 -77.73 -80.35
N GLN A 213 -8.80 -76.90 -81.00
CA GLN A 213 -9.43 -77.23 -82.28
C GLN A 213 -8.40 -77.47 -83.39
N LEU A 214 -7.34 -76.65 -83.48
CA LEU A 214 -6.25 -76.82 -84.43
C LEU A 214 -5.47 -78.12 -84.17
N LYS A 215 -5.23 -78.48 -82.90
CA LYS A 215 -4.61 -79.77 -82.53
C LYS A 215 -5.50 -80.95 -82.96
N LEU A 216 -6.82 -80.84 -82.83
CA LEU A 216 -7.79 -81.84 -83.32
C LEU A 216 -7.78 -81.92 -84.85
N PHE A 217 -7.78 -80.77 -85.54
CA PHE A 217 -7.73 -80.71 -87.00
C PHE A 217 -6.43 -81.31 -87.53
N LYS A 218 -5.28 -80.98 -86.94
CA LYS A 218 -3.98 -81.63 -87.25
C LYS A 218 -4.02 -83.15 -87.00
N LYS A 219 -4.78 -83.63 -86.02
CA LYS A 219 -4.97 -85.08 -85.77
C LYS A 219 -5.86 -85.71 -86.84
N ILE A 220 -6.86 -85.00 -87.36
CA ILE A 220 -7.69 -85.41 -88.49
C ILE A 220 -6.89 -85.36 -89.80
N GLU A 221 -6.11 -84.32 -90.04
CA GLU A 221 -5.20 -84.18 -91.18
C GLU A 221 -4.18 -85.32 -91.23
N ARG A 222 -3.58 -85.70 -90.08
CA ARG A 222 -2.75 -86.91 -89.98
C ARG A 222 -3.51 -88.22 -90.24
N ARG A 223 -4.82 -88.27 -90.01
CA ARG A 223 -5.68 -89.42 -90.39
C ARG A 223 -6.07 -89.38 -91.87
N VAL A 224 -6.14 -88.20 -92.48
CA VAL A 224 -6.45 -87.99 -93.91
C VAL A 224 -5.20 -88.23 -94.78
N GLN A 225 -4.00 -87.86 -94.33
CA GLN A 225 -2.72 -88.24 -94.95
C GLN A 225 -2.33 -89.71 -94.70
N GLY A 226 -3.09 -90.45 -93.89
CA GLY A 226 -2.90 -91.87 -93.60
C GLY A 226 -3.65 -92.82 -94.54
N ARG A 227 -4.25 -92.33 -95.62
CA ARG A 227 -5.07 -93.13 -96.55
C ARG A 227 -4.79 -92.75 -98.01
N ASP A 228 -3.56 -93.03 -98.43
CA ASP A 228 -3.01 -93.14 -99.80
C ASP A 228 -1.54 -92.70 -99.67
N SER A 229 -0.54 -93.59 -99.59
CA SER A 229 -0.13 -94.44 -100.71
C SER A 229 0.78 -95.58 -100.22
N SER A 230 0.40 -96.82 -100.54
CA SER A 230 1.25 -98.01 -100.50
C SER A 230 1.25 -98.67 -101.87
N MET A 231 2.41 -98.82 -102.53
CA MET A 231 2.83 -100.03 -103.25
C MET A 231 4.20 -99.80 -103.91
N SER A 232 5.24 -100.55 -103.49
CA SER A 232 5.77 -101.78 -104.14
C SER A 232 6.70 -101.46 -105.33
N ARG A 233 7.84 -102.11 -105.57
CA ARG A 233 8.40 -103.43 -105.16
C ARG A 233 9.88 -103.43 -105.57
N SER A 234 10.82 -103.85 -104.72
CA SER A 234 11.41 -105.21 -104.63
C SER A 234 12.07 -105.73 -105.92
N ASN A 235 13.40 -105.98 -105.90
CA ASN A 235 13.87 -107.36 -105.88
C ASN A 235 15.38 -107.51 -105.54
N ARG A 236 15.67 -108.67 -104.94
CA ARG A 236 16.92 -109.16 -104.34
C ARG A 236 17.98 -109.52 -105.40
N SER A 237 19.26 -109.45 -105.01
CA SER A 237 20.14 -110.65 -104.92
C SER A 237 21.59 -110.32 -104.51
N PHE A 238 22.07 -111.06 -103.50
CA PHE A 238 23.40 -111.65 -103.30
C PHE A 238 24.63 -111.07 -104.03
N GLY A 239 25.66 -110.70 -103.25
CA GLY A 239 27.01 -110.46 -103.76
C GLY A 239 28.02 -110.11 -102.68
N ARG A 240 28.76 -111.12 -102.20
CA ARG A 240 29.86 -111.04 -101.24
C ARG A 240 30.95 -110.04 -101.64
N GLY A 241 31.48 -109.35 -100.63
CA GLY A 241 32.90 -109.07 -100.48
C GLY A 241 33.43 -107.82 -101.19
N LYS A 242 33.71 -106.77 -100.41
CA LYS A 242 34.82 -105.80 -100.59
C LYS A 242 34.86 -104.82 -99.42
N TYR A 243 35.50 -105.27 -98.34
CA TYR A 243 35.91 -104.44 -97.20
C TYR A 243 37.06 -103.53 -97.65
N SER A 244 36.79 -102.24 -97.88
CA SER A 244 37.79 -101.14 -97.94
C SER A 244 37.20 -99.80 -98.40
N LEU A 245 36.05 -99.78 -99.09
CA LEU A 245 35.45 -98.54 -99.63
C LEU A 245 34.32 -97.96 -98.74
N SER A 246 33.69 -98.80 -97.92
CA SER A 246 32.70 -98.38 -96.91
C SER A 246 33.34 -97.60 -95.76
N VAL A 247 34.54 -98.00 -95.32
CA VAL A 247 35.30 -97.32 -94.26
C VAL A 247 35.72 -95.92 -94.70
N LEU A 248 36.14 -95.74 -95.95
CA LEU A 248 36.47 -94.42 -96.50
C LEU A 248 35.25 -93.50 -96.57
N LYS A 249 34.09 -94.03 -96.93
CA LYS A 249 32.84 -93.27 -96.97
C LYS A 249 32.36 -92.86 -95.57
N GLU A 250 32.46 -93.77 -94.61
CA GLU A 250 32.14 -93.54 -93.20
C GLU A 250 33.12 -92.56 -92.54
N VAL A 251 34.40 -92.61 -92.89
CA VAL A 251 35.40 -91.60 -92.46
C VAL A 251 35.11 -90.24 -93.10
N THR A 252 34.73 -90.16 -94.39
CA THR A 252 34.37 -88.87 -95.00
C THR A 252 33.09 -88.29 -94.42
N GLU A 253 32.06 -89.10 -94.21
CA GLU A 253 30.80 -88.69 -93.56
C GLU A 253 31.05 -88.26 -92.11
N ALA A 254 31.91 -88.96 -91.36
CA ALA A 254 32.32 -88.56 -90.01
C ALA A 254 33.15 -87.27 -90.00
N THR A 255 34.02 -87.04 -91.00
CA THR A 255 34.77 -85.78 -91.09
C THR A 255 33.88 -84.59 -91.46
N GLU A 256 32.86 -84.79 -92.30
CA GLU A 256 31.87 -83.74 -92.59
C GLU A 256 30.98 -83.47 -91.37
N ALA A 257 30.51 -84.50 -90.65
CA ALA A 257 29.78 -84.31 -89.39
C ALA A 257 30.61 -83.57 -88.33
N LYS A 258 31.91 -83.86 -88.21
CA LYS A 258 32.81 -83.14 -87.30
C LYS A 258 33.05 -81.69 -87.73
N LYS A 259 33.05 -81.39 -89.03
CA LYS A 259 33.10 -80.00 -89.52
C LYS A 259 31.82 -79.26 -89.19
N GLU A 260 30.65 -79.87 -89.37
CA GLU A 260 29.36 -79.28 -88.99
C GLU A 260 29.27 -79.01 -87.48
N GLU A 261 29.71 -79.96 -86.64
CA GLU A 261 29.85 -79.76 -85.19
C GLU A 261 30.79 -78.60 -84.87
N LEU A 262 31.94 -78.49 -85.56
CA LEU A 262 32.88 -77.38 -85.37
C LEU A 262 32.28 -76.03 -85.76
N VAL A 263 31.49 -75.96 -86.84
CA VAL A 263 30.76 -74.74 -87.22
C VAL A 263 29.71 -74.40 -86.15
N SER A 264 28.97 -75.39 -85.64
CA SER A 264 28.01 -75.18 -84.55
C SER A 264 28.65 -74.67 -83.26
N VAL A 265 29.81 -75.23 -82.89
CA VAL A 265 30.59 -74.77 -81.73
C VAL A 265 31.07 -73.34 -81.94
N ASN A 266 31.57 -72.99 -83.13
CA ASN A 266 31.97 -71.62 -83.44
C ASN A 266 30.78 -70.64 -83.34
N VAL A 267 29.60 -71.00 -83.83
CA VAL A 267 28.37 -70.19 -83.69
C VAL A 267 28.02 -69.97 -82.21
N GLU A 268 28.14 -71.00 -81.37
CA GLU A 268 27.88 -70.89 -79.94
C GLU A 268 28.93 -70.04 -79.22
N ILE A 269 30.21 -70.12 -79.61
CA ILE A 269 31.27 -69.23 -79.10
C ILE A 269 30.94 -67.76 -79.42
N PHE A 270 30.47 -67.45 -80.63
CA PHE A 270 30.03 -66.10 -80.97
C PHE A 270 28.82 -65.66 -80.13
N ARG A 271 27.85 -66.54 -79.88
CA ARG A 271 26.71 -66.24 -78.99
C ARG A 271 27.18 -65.94 -77.57
N ILE A 272 28.06 -66.76 -77.00
CA ILE A 272 28.65 -66.51 -75.68
C ILE A 272 29.37 -65.16 -75.65
N MET A 273 30.13 -64.83 -76.71
CA MET A 273 30.82 -63.54 -76.80
C MET A 273 29.83 -62.38 -76.79
N THR A 274 28.73 -62.45 -77.57
CA THR A 274 27.69 -61.41 -77.54
C THR A 274 27.00 -61.27 -76.18
N VAL A 275 26.74 -62.38 -75.48
CA VAL A 275 26.17 -62.35 -74.12
C VAL A 275 27.17 -61.74 -73.13
N MET A 276 28.45 -62.11 -73.22
CA MET A 276 29.50 -61.58 -72.36
C MET A 276 29.73 -60.08 -72.57
N ASP A 277 29.64 -59.60 -73.82
CA ASP A 277 29.69 -58.17 -74.14
C ASP A 277 28.46 -57.43 -73.58
N GLY A 278 27.26 -58.01 -73.73
CA GLY A 278 26.03 -57.48 -73.14
C GLY A 278 26.08 -57.39 -71.61
N LEU A 279 26.62 -58.41 -70.95
CA LEU A 279 26.87 -58.41 -69.49
C LEU A 279 27.89 -57.35 -69.08
N ARG A 280 28.97 -57.14 -69.85
CA ARG A 280 29.93 -56.07 -69.57
C ARG A 280 29.27 -54.70 -69.64
N ASP A 281 28.47 -54.45 -70.66
CA ASP A 281 27.73 -53.20 -70.79
C ASP A 281 26.74 -53.00 -69.65
N GLU A 282 26.06 -54.06 -69.20
CA GLU A 282 25.16 -54.01 -68.06
C GLU A 282 25.90 -53.73 -66.74
N ILE A 283 27.08 -54.33 -66.53
CA ILE A 283 27.95 -54.03 -65.38
C ILE A 283 28.38 -52.55 -65.41
N ILE A 284 28.75 -52.01 -66.58
CA ILE A 284 29.11 -50.59 -66.72
C ILE A 284 27.90 -49.71 -66.38
N ARG A 285 26.72 -50.00 -66.94
CA ARG A 285 25.46 -49.28 -66.62
C ARG A 285 25.12 -49.34 -65.13
N ALA A 286 25.24 -50.51 -64.51
CA ALA A 286 24.98 -50.68 -63.08
C ALA A 286 25.95 -49.85 -62.23
N LYS A 287 27.25 -49.83 -62.58
CA LYS A 287 28.24 -48.97 -61.91
C LYS A 287 27.88 -47.49 -62.03
N ASP A 288 27.54 -47.03 -63.23
CA ASP A 288 27.13 -45.64 -63.44
C ASP A 288 25.88 -45.28 -62.61
N GLU A 289 24.90 -46.17 -62.55
CA GLU A 289 23.69 -45.96 -61.76
C GLU A 289 23.98 -45.95 -60.25
N THR A 290 24.83 -46.85 -59.74
CA THR A 290 25.27 -46.81 -58.34
C THR A 290 25.98 -45.50 -57.99
N ALA A 291 26.82 -44.97 -58.88
CA ALA A 291 27.49 -43.68 -58.66
C ALA A 291 26.50 -42.51 -58.67
N ARG A 292 25.46 -42.55 -59.53
CA ARG A 292 24.37 -41.56 -59.53
C ARG A 292 23.58 -41.61 -58.22
N LEU A 293 23.20 -42.80 -57.77
CA LEU A 293 22.47 -43.01 -56.52
C LEU A 293 23.28 -42.55 -55.31
N GLU A 294 24.58 -42.85 -55.27
CA GLU A 294 25.47 -42.40 -54.19
C GLU A 294 25.54 -40.86 -54.13
N LYS A 295 25.59 -40.18 -55.28
CA LYS A 295 25.55 -38.70 -55.33
C LYS A 295 24.22 -38.14 -54.82
N ILE A 296 23.10 -38.81 -55.09
CA ILE A 296 21.78 -38.41 -54.58
C ILE A 296 21.73 -38.64 -53.06
N LEU A 297 22.24 -39.76 -52.57
CA LEU A 297 22.31 -40.10 -51.15
C LEU A 297 23.11 -39.05 -50.37
N ARG A 298 24.32 -38.71 -50.84
CA ARG A 298 25.14 -37.65 -50.22
C ARG A 298 24.42 -36.30 -50.18
N LYS A 299 23.67 -35.92 -51.23
CA LYS A 299 22.87 -34.68 -51.23
C LYS A 299 21.73 -34.73 -50.21
N ASN A 300 21.11 -35.90 -50.05
CA ASN A 300 20.04 -36.09 -49.07
C ASN A 300 20.59 -36.06 -47.64
N ASP A 301 21.75 -36.65 -47.37
CA ASP A 301 22.40 -36.59 -46.06
C ASP A 301 22.69 -35.16 -45.61
N VAL A 302 23.22 -34.31 -46.51
CA VAL A 302 23.43 -32.88 -46.21
C VAL A 302 22.11 -32.17 -45.87
N LYS A 303 21.02 -32.51 -46.57
CA LYS A 303 19.68 -31.96 -46.26
C LYS A 303 19.20 -32.44 -44.89
N ILE A 304 19.37 -33.71 -44.57
CA ILE A 304 19.00 -34.30 -43.27
C ILE A 304 19.79 -33.62 -42.15
N GLN A 305 21.11 -33.47 -42.29
CA GLN A 305 21.94 -32.75 -41.32
C GLN A 305 21.48 -31.30 -41.12
N LYS A 306 21.15 -30.59 -42.20
CA LYS A 306 20.62 -29.22 -42.13
C LYS A 306 19.26 -29.14 -41.44
N ILE A 307 18.39 -30.14 -41.64
CA ILE A 307 17.10 -30.20 -40.96
C ILE A 307 17.30 -30.53 -39.47
N ASN A 308 18.18 -31.49 -39.15
CA ASN A 308 18.49 -31.86 -37.78
C ASN A 308 19.08 -30.69 -36.98
N SER A 309 19.98 -29.91 -37.56
CA SER A 309 20.53 -28.72 -36.87
C SER A 309 19.45 -27.67 -36.60
N LYS A 310 18.55 -27.42 -37.57
CA LYS A 310 17.38 -26.55 -37.35
C LYS A 310 16.45 -27.09 -36.27
N MET A 311 16.18 -28.39 -36.26
CA MET A 311 15.31 -29.03 -35.27
C MET A 311 15.90 -28.90 -33.85
N LEU A 312 17.22 -29.05 -33.70
CA LEU A 312 17.89 -28.85 -32.41
C LEU A 312 17.81 -27.39 -31.94
N ILE A 313 17.99 -26.42 -32.85
CA ILE A 313 17.87 -24.99 -32.53
C ILE A 313 16.43 -24.64 -32.13
N GLU A 314 15.43 -25.10 -32.88
CA GLU A 314 14.03 -24.82 -32.52
C GLU A 314 13.61 -25.54 -31.23
N ARG A 315 14.17 -26.72 -30.95
CA ARG A 315 13.96 -27.42 -29.68
C ARG A 315 14.51 -26.63 -28.50
N SER A 316 15.72 -26.09 -28.57
CA SER A 316 16.28 -25.29 -27.46
C SER A 316 15.51 -23.98 -27.25
N LYS A 317 15.02 -23.36 -28.33
CA LYS A 317 14.11 -22.20 -28.22
C LYS A 317 12.80 -22.56 -27.53
N LEU A 318 12.19 -23.69 -27.89
CA LEU A 318 10.96 -24.16 -27.26
C LEU A 318 11.15 -24.42 -25.76
N GLU A 319 12.26 -25.05 -25.38
CA GLU A 319 12.60 -25.29 -23.98
C GLU A 319 12.79 -23.98 -23.20
N ALA A 320 13.45 -22.99 -23.78
CA ALA A 320 13.58 -21.66 -23.18
C ALA A 320 12.22 -20.97 -22.99
N VAL A 321 11.31 -21.09 -23.96
CA VAL A 321 9.94 -20.56 -23.86
C VAL A 321 9.15 -21.30 -22.79
N SER A 322 9.28 -22.63 -22.68
CA SER A 322 8.62 -23.44 -21.64
C SER A 322 9.04 -22.99 -20.23
N ILE A 323 10.34 -22.78 -20.01
CA ILE A 323 10.85 -22.27 -18.71
C ILE A 323 10.27 -20.87 -18.43
N ALA A 324 10.18 -20.00 -19.43
CA ALA A 324 9.58 -18.69 -19.27
C ALA A 324 8.07 -18.78 -18.95
N GLU A 325 7.34 -19.71 -19.58
CA GLU A 325 5.92 -19.96 -19.32
C GLU A 325 5.68 -20.46 -17.89
N GLU A 326 6.51 -21.37 -17.38
CA GLU A 326 6.45 -21.83 -15.98
C GLU A 326 6.69 -20.69 -14.99
N ARG A 327 7.66 -19.80 -15.29
CA ARG A 327 7.92 -18.61 -14.48
C ARG A 327 6.75 -17.62 -14.50
N ILE A 328 6.12 -17.41 -15.65
CA ILE A 328 4.95 -16.54 -15.75
C ILE A 328 3.76 -17.15 -15.00
N SER A 329 3.56 -18.47 -15.10
CA SER A 329 2.48 -19.19 -14.42
C SER A 329 2.63 -19.10 -12.89
N SER A 330 3.84 -19.35 -12.37
CA SER A 330 4.12 -19.19 -10.93
C SER A 330 3.96 -17.74 -10.44
N LEU A 331 4.34 -16.74 -11.26
CA LEU A 331 4.09 -15.33 -10.95
C LEU A 331 2.58 -15.02 -10.94
N ALA A 332 1.82 -15.56 -11.89
CA ALA A 332 0.37 -15.41 -11.93
C ALA A 332 -0.29 -16.00 -10.68
N ASP A 333 0.12 -17.19 -10.24
CA ASP A 333 -0.37 -17.82 -9.00
C ASP A 333 -0.06 -16.95 -7.76
N ASN A 334 1.14 -16.36 -7.69
CA ASN A 334 1.52 -15.44 -6.62
C ASN A 334 0.67 -14.16 -6.61
N LEU A 335 0.37 -13.61 -7.80
CA LEU A 335 -0.50 -12.44 -7.93
C LEU A 335 -1.94 -12.76 -7.54
N VAL A 336 -2.47 -13.92 -7.96
CA VAL A 336 -3.79 -14.42 -7.54
C VAL A 336 -3.85 -14.56 -6.02
N GLY A 337 -2.84 -15.18 -5.40
CA GLY A 337 -2.76 -15.30 -3.94
C GLY A 337 -2.72 -13.95 -3.21
N SER A 338 -2.02 -12.96 -3.78
CA SER A 338 -1.93 -11.60 -3.23
C SER A 338 -3.27 -10.84 -3.36
N LEU A 339 -3.95 -10.97 -4.50
CA LEU A 339 -5.28 -10.40 -4.72
C LEU A 339 -6.32 -11.01 -3.77
N GLU A 340 -6.27 -12.33 -3.53
CA GLU A 340 -7.15 -12.96 -2.56
C GLU A 340 -6.88 -12.46 -1.13
N LYS A 341 -5.62 -12.26 -0.74
CA LYS A 341 -5.27 -11.66 0.56
C LYS A 341 -5.82 -10.25 0.69
N LEU A 342 -5.66 -9.42 -0.34
CA LEU A 342 -6.21 -8.06 -0.36
C LEU A 342 -7.74 -8.06 -0.27
N LYS A 343 -8.41 -8.98 -0.97
CA LYS A 343 -9.87 -9.17 -0.88
C LYS A 343 -10.32 -9.59 0.53
N ARG A 344 -9.58 -10.47 1.21
CA ARG A 344 -9.85 -10.84 2.61
C ARG A 344 -9.66 -9.64 3.56
N SER A 345 -8.61 -8.84 3.35
CA SER A 345 -8.33 -7.63 4.12
C SER A 345 -9.42 -6.56 3.93
N SER A 346 -9.81 -6.28 2.68
CA SER A 346 -10.90 -5.35 2.36
C SER A 346 -12.22 -5.77 3.02
N LYS A 347 -12.59 -7.05 2.96
CA LYS A 347 -13.76 -7.57 3.68
C LYS A 347 -13.66 -7.44 5.21
N ALA A 348 -12.45 -7.50 5.78
CA ALA A 348 -12.25 -7.29 7.20
C ALA A 348 -12.41 -5.80 7.57
N ALA A 349 -11.83 -4.90 6.77
CA ALA A 349 -11.98 -3.46 6.93
C ALA A 349 -13.44 -2.99 6.81
N GLU A 350 -14.22 -3.55 5.87
CA GLU A 350 -15.66 -3.26 5.75
C GLU A 350 -16.45 -3.64 7.01
N LYS A 351 -16.11 -4.78 7.63
CA LYS A 351 -16.74 -5.20 8.90
C LYS A 351 -16.35 -4.29 10.05
N GLU A 352 -15.09 -3.90 10.13
CA GLU A 352 -14.60 -2.96 11.14
C GLU A 352 -15.27 -1.58 10.99
N GLU A 353 -15.43 -1.09 9.76
CA GLU A 353 -16.16 0.14 9.48
C GLU A 353 -17.62 0.07 9.94
N PHE A 354 -18.28 -1.08 9.76
CA PHE A 354 -19.63 -1.31 10.27
C PHE A 354 -19.68 -1.22 11.80
N PHE A 355 -18.74 -1.85 12.51
CA PHE A 355 -18.67 -1.78 13.97
C PHE A 355 -18.37 -0.35 14.46
N LEU A 356 -17.45 0.37 13.81
CA LEU A 356 -17.15 1.76 14.15
C LEU A 356 -18.36 2.68 13.92
N LYS A 357 -19.15 2.43 12.87
CA LYS A 357 -20.41 3.17 12.63
C LYS A 357 -21.42 2.91 13.74
N GLU A 358 -21.56 1.67 14.20
CA GLU A 358 -22.45 1.31 15.31
C GLU A 358 -21.97 1.95 16.62
N GLU A 359 -20.69 1.82 16.96
CA GLU A 359 -20.08 2.44 18.14
C GLU A 359 -20.22 3.98 18.12
N LYS A 360 -20.06 4.61 16.95
CA LYS A 360 -20.31 6.04 16.76
C LYS A 360 -21.76 6.42 17.06
N MET A 361 -22.73 5.60 16.67
CA MET A 361 -24.14 5.87 17.00
C MET A 361 -24.42 5.72 18.50
N VAL A 362 -23.85 4.68 19.13
CA VAL A 362 -24.00 4.44 20.59
C VAL A 362 -23.38 5.58 21.40
N THR A 363 -22.13 5.95 21.10
CA THR A 363 -21.43 7.06 21.78
C THR A 363 -22.15 8.40 21.57
N LYS A 364 -22.70 8.65 20.38
CA LYS A 364 -23.54 9.84 20.14
C LYS A 364 -24.82 9.84 20.98
N ALA A 365 -25.49 8.70 21.13
CA ALA A 365 -26.67 8.58 21.98
C ALA A 365 -26.33 8.75 23.47
N GLU A 366 -25.22 8.17 23.93
CA GLU A 366 -24.74 8.30 25.30
C GLU A 366 -24.34 9.74 25.64
N THR A 367 -23.60 10.42 24.75
CA THR A 367 -23.25 11.85 24.92
C THR A 367 -24.48 12.76 24.95
N GLN A 368 -25.51 12.49 24.16
CA GLN A 368 -26.77 13.24 24.24
C GLN A 368 -27.47 12.99 25.58
N LYS A 369 -27.50 11.75 26.06
CA LYS A 369 -28.08 11.40 27.36
C LYS A 369 -27.36 12.10 28.51
N THR A 370 -26.03 12.06 28.54
CA THR A 370 -25.24 12.73 29.58
C THR A 370 -25.40 14.25 29.53
N LYS A 371 -25.51 14.84 28.33
CA LYS A 371 -25.80 16.28 28.19
C LYS A 371 -27.15 16.66 28.83
N ILE A 372 -28.21 15.89 28.57
CA ILE A 372 -29.53 16.13 29.19
C ILE A 372 -29.46 15.99 30.71
N GLU A 373 -28.69 15.02 31.22
CA GLU A 373 -28.49 14.83 32.65
C GLU A 373 -27.73 16.02 33.29
N ILE A 374 -26.68 16.51 32.63
CA ILE A 374 -25.94 17.72 33.05
C ILE A 374 -26.88 18.93 33.08
N ASP A 375 -27.64 19.18 31.99
CA ASP A 375 -28.59 20.30 31.91
C ASP A 375 -29.67 20.22 33.01
N LYS A 376 -30.05 19.00 33.45
CA LYS A 376 -30.96 18.81 34.58
C LYS A 376 -30.27 19.16 35.90
N LYS A 377 -29.05 18.67 36.12
CA LYS A 377 -28.27 18.92 37.34
C LYS A 377 -27.89 20.38 37.51
N GLU A 378 -27.57 21.07 36.42
CA GLU A 378 -27.28 22.51 36.42
C GLU A 378 -28.52 23.32 36.82
N ARG A 379 -29.70 23.01 36.27
CA ARG A 379 -30.96 23.64 36.70
C ARG A 379 -31.29 23.37 38.17
N GLU A 380 -31.07 22.15 38.65
CA GLU A 380 -31.23 21.82 40.08
C GLU A 380 -30.27 22.65 40.95
N LEU A 381 -29.03 22.88 40.49
CA LEU A 381 -28.03 23.66 41.22
C LEU A 381 -28.37 25.16 41.23
N ILE A 382 -28.83 25.72 40.11
CA ILE A 382 -29.30 27.11 40.03
C ILE A 382 -30.48 27.33 41.00
N SER A 383 -31.47 26.42 41.02
CA SER A 383 -32.59 26.51 41.97
C SER A 383 -32.14 26.52 43.43
N LYS A 384 -31.14 25.71 43.77
CA LYS A 384 -30.57 25.68 45.13
C LYS A 384 -29.77 26.93 45.47
N LEU A 385 -29.10 27.54 44.49
CA LEU A 385 -28.41 28.83 44.66
C LEU A 385 -29.41 29.95 44.94
N ASP A 386 -30.51 30.02 44.18
CA ASP A 386 -31.57 31.01 44.42
C ASP A 386 -32.20 30.85 45.81
N GLU A 387 -32.41 29.61 46.27
CA GLU A 387 -32.89 29.32 47.62
C GLU A 387 -31.87 29.76 48.68
N LEU A 388 -30.58 29.49 48.48
CA LEU A 388 -29.51 29.91 49.38
C LEU A 388 -29.38 31.44 49.47
N GLU A 389 -29.53 32.14 48.35
CA GLU A 389 -29.51 33.61 48.30
C GLU A 389 -30.69 34.22 49.07
N LYS A 390 -31.89 33.64 48.93
CA LYS A 390 -33.05 34.02 49.76
C LYS A 390 -32.79 33.82 51.24
N VAL A 391 -32.21 32.68 51.63
CA VAL A 391 -31.83 32.41 53.03
C VAL A 391 -30.83 33.44 53.52
N LYS A 392 -29.78 33.74 52.73
CA LYS A 392 -28.79 34.78 53.05
C LYS A 392 -29.43 36.15 53.28
N HIS A 393 -30.39 36.56 52.45
CA HIS A 393 -31.12 37.81 52.65
C HIS A 393 -31.95 37.81 53.93
N THR A 394 -32.63 36.70 54.24
CA THR A 394 -33.38 36.59 55.51
C THR A 394 -32.47 36.57 56.74
N GLU A 395 -31.30 35.94 56.64
CA GLU A 395 -30.30 35.91 57.70
C GLU A 395 -29.75 37.32 57.95
N ALA A 396 -29.36 38.04 56.89
CA ALA A 396 -28.89 39.43 57.00
C ALA A 396 -29.95 40.35 57.65
N LEU A 397 -31.22 40.21 57.27
CA LEU A 397 -32.32 40.99 57.86
C LEU A 397 -32.57 40.65 59.34
N VAL A 398 -32.34 39.40 59.75
CA VAL A 398 -32.40 39.01 61.17
C VAL A 398 -31.23 39.61 61.95
N LEU A 399 -30.04 39.63 61.37
CA LEU A 399 -28.86 40.22 61.99
C LEU A 399 -29.00 41.74 62.19
N GLU A 400 -29.51 42.46 61.18
CA GLU A 400 -29.78 43.91 61.27
C GLU A 400 -30.84 44.24 62.34
N LYS A 401 -31.91 43.44 62.44
CA LYS A 401 -32.90 43.58 63.52
C LYS A 401 -32.31 43.33 64.90
N LEU A 402 -31.35 42.41 65.00
CA LEU A 402 -30.69 42.10 66.26
C LEU A 402 -29.72 43.21 66.65
N GLU A 403 -29.00 43.77 65.69
CA GLU A 403 -28.11 44.93 65.86
C GLU A 403 -28.89 46.15 66.37
N THR A 404 -29.98 46.51 65.69
CA THR A 404 -30.87 47.62 66.12
C THR A 404 -31.46 47.39 67.52
N LEU A 405 -31.94 46.18 67.83
CA LEU A 405 -32.41 45.86 69.18
C LEU A 405 -31.30 45.99 70.24
N VAL A 406 -30.07 45.60 69.92
CA VAL A 406 -28.93 45.75 70.83
C VAL A 406 -28.62 47.23 71.05
N GLU A 407 -28.60 48.03 69.99
CA GLU A 407 -28.33 49.47 70.04
C GLU A 407 -29.42 50.21 70.83
N ASP A 408 -30.71 49.95 70.57
CA ASP A 408 -31.84 50.47 71.34
C ASP A 408 -31.72 50.10 72.84
N THR A 409 -31.31 48.87 73.17
CA THR A 409 -31.11 48.45 74.56
C THR A 409 -29.91 49.09 75.24
N ILE A 410 -28.88 49.50 74.47
CA ILE A 410 -27.73 50.23 74.99
C ILE A 410 -28.11 51.70 75.19
N GLU A 411 -28.74 52.34 74.20
CA GLU A 411 -29.17 53.73 74.27
C GLU A 411 -30.22 53.95 75.37
N SER A 412 -31.20 53.05 75.52
CA SER A 412 -32.16 53.12 76.62
C SER A 412 -31.49 53.01 77.99
N ARG A 413 -30.45 52.16 78.13
CA ARG A 413 -29.65 52.08 79.36
C ARG A 413 -28.82 53.33 79.60
N GLU A 414 -28.27 53.93 78.55
CA GLU A 414 -27.52 55.19 78.64
C GLU A 414 -28.44 56.35 79.05
N MET A 415 -29.62 56.48 78.44
CA MET A 415 -30.63 57.49 78.80
C MET A 415 -31.19 57.28 80.22
N GLU A 416 -31.46 56.04 80.62
CA GLU A 416 -31.82 55.72 82.00
C GLU A 416 -30.68 56.10 82.97
N SER A 417 -29.42 55.91 82.57
CA SER A 417 -28.25 56.33 83.35
C SER A 417 -28.11 57.85 83.45
N GLU A 418 -28.40 58.62 82.39
CA GLU A 418 -28.33 60.09 82.40
C GLU A 418 -29.42 60.75 83.26
N HIS A 419 -30.58 60.10 83.43
CA HIS A 419 -31.68 60.59 84.28
C HIS A 419 -31.65 60.03 85.71
N CYS A 420 -30.69 59.18 86.05
CA CYS A 420 -30.50 58.71 87.41
C CYS A 420 -29.75 59.74 88.26
N SER A 421 -30.39 60.19 89.34
CA SER A 421 -29.71 60.94 90.40
C SER A 421 -28.56 60.09 90.95
N THR A 422 -27.39 60.68 91.20
CA THR A 422 -26.24 59.99 91.82
C THR A 422 -26.70 59.16 93.03
N ILE A 423 -26.83 57.85 92.85
CA ILE A 423 -27.27 56.93 93.90
C ILE A 423 -26.10 56.77 94.85
N THR A 424 -26.22 57.31 96.06
CA THR A 424 -25.26 57.09 97.15
C THR A 424 -25.48 55.69 97.72
N ILE A 425 -24.79 54.70 97.15
CA ILE A 425 -24.73 53.32 97.66
C ILE A 425 -23.78 53.22 98.85
N SER A 426 -24.13 52.37 99.81
CA SER A 426 -23.31 52.11 101.00
C SER A 426 -21.94 51.54 100.60
N ARG A 427 -20.87 51.86 101.34
CA ARG A 427 -19.52 51.35 101.05
C ARG A 427 -19.47 49.83 100.93
N PHE A 428 -20.27 49.11 101.73
CA PHE A 428 -20.38 47.66 101.65
C PHE A 428 -21.04 47.19 100.34
N GLU A 429 -22.12 47.85 99.91
CA GLU A 429 -22.80 47.55 98.65
C GLU A 429 -21.94 47.90 97.44
N TYR A 430 -21.20 49.01 97.51
CA TYR A 430 -20.21 49.36 96.48
C TYR A 430 -19.14 48.28 96.36
N GLU A 431 -18.53 47.84 97.47
CA GLU A 431 -17.54 46.75 97.42
C GLU A 431 -18.15 45.42 96.97
N TYR A 432 -19.40 45.12 97.34
CA TYR A 432 -20.11 43.91 96.93
C TYR A 432 -20.43 43.89 95.43
N LEU A 433 -20.99 44.99 94.91
CA LEU A 433 -21.33 45.16 93.49
C LEU A 433 -20.09 45.29 92.63
N SER A 434 -19.07 46.02 93.09
CA SER A 434 -17.78 46.14 92.38
C SER A 434 -17.09 44.78 92.27
N LYS A 435 -17.10 43.96 93.33
CA LYS A 435 -16.57 42.57 93.26
C LYS A 435 -17.39 41.65 92.35
N HIS A 436 -18.71 41.80 92.29
CA HIS A 436 -19.54 41.01 91.37
C HIS A 436 -19.40 41.48 89.92
N ALA A 437 -19.28 42.78 89.69
CA ALA A 437 -19.00 43.35 88.38
C ALA A 437 -17.63 42.91 87.87
N SER A 438 -16.60 42.92 88.72
CA SER A 438 -15.27 42.40 88.35
C SER A 438 -15.31 40.90 88.05
N GLN A 439 -16.12 40.11 88.77
CA GLN A 439 -16.32 38.69 88.44
C GLN A 439 -17.08 38.51 87.10
N ALA A 440 -18.08 39.33 86.82
CA ALA A 440 -18.81 39.30 85.55
C ALA A 440 -17.89 39.69 84.38
N GLU A 441 -17.08 40.73 84.54
CA GLU A 441 -16.05 41.15 83.60
C GLU A 441 -15.03 40.03 83.36
N GLU A 442 -14.51 39.41 84.42
CA GLU A 442 -13.61 38.25 84.29
C GLU A 442 -14.27 37.10 83.52
N THR A 443 -15.56 36.83 83.72
CA THR A 443 -16.26 35.79 82.95
C THR A 443 -16.47 36.19 81.49
N ALA A 444 -16.73 37.47 81.19
CA ALA A 444 -16.85 37.97 79.82
C ALA A 444 -15.51 37.91 79.10
N VAL A 445 -14.43 38.37 79.74
CA VAL A 445 -13.06 38.26 79.22
C VAL A 445 -12.68 36.80 78.97
N LYS A 446 -13.02 35.87 79.88
CA LYS A 446 -12.80 34.43 79.66
C LYS A 446 -13.62 33.87 78.49
N LYS A 447 -14.85 34.35 78.26
CA LYS A 447 -15.68 33.95 77.10
C LYS A 447 -15.14 34.51 75.79
N VAL A 448 -14.69 35.76 75.77
CA VAL A 448 -14.04 36.38 74.60
C VAL A 448 -12.73 35.65 74.29
N ALA A 449 -11.88 35.41 75.29
CA ALA A 449 -10.65 34.64 75.12
C ALA A 449 -10.92 33.20 74.64
N ALA A 450 -12.01 32.58 75.11
CA ALA A 450 -12.43 31.28 74.59
C ALA A 450 -12.85 31.37 73.11
N ALA A 451 -13.64 32.38 72.72
CA ALA A 451 -14.04 32.57 71.33
C ALA A 451 -12.83 32.84 70.42
N GLU A 452 -11.89 33.68 70.86
CA GLU A 452 -10.64 33.95 70.17
C GLU A 452 -9.79 32.68 70.02
N ALA A 453 -9.68 31.86 71.08
CA ALA A 453 -9.00 30.57 71.02
C ALA A 453 -9.67 29.59 70.04
N TRP A 454 -11.00 29.59 69.94
CA TRP A 454 -11.72 28.79 68.93
C TRP A 454 -11.46 29.29 67.51
N VAL A 455 -11.41 30.60 67.30
CA VAL A 455 -11.05 31.21 66.01
C VAL A 455 -9.59 30.90 65.64
N GLU A 456 -8.66 30.99 66.58
CA GLU A 456 -7.27 30.61 66.36
C GLU A 456 -7.12 29.11 66.09
N ALA A 457 -7.84 28.25 66.81
CA ALA A 457 -7.87 26.82 66.56
C ALA A 457 -8.40 26.49 65.15
N LEU A 458 -9.42 27.21 64.69
CA LEU A 458 -9.93 27.10 63.31
C LEU A 458 -8.91 27.58 62.29
N LYS A 459 -8.20 28.69 62.54
CA LYS A 459 -7.10 29.19 61.70
C LYS A 459 -5.93 28.21 61.63
N VAL A 460 -5.59 27.56 62.74
CA VAL A 460 -4.54 26.52 62.80
C VAL A 460 -5.00 25.26 62.07
N SER A 461 -6.26 24.85 62.23
CA SER A 461 -6.86 23.73 61.50
C SER A 461 -6.85 23.97 59.98
N THR A 462 -7.25 25.15 59.53
CA THR A 462 -7.21 25.52 58.10
C THR A 462 -5.79 25.50 57.55
N LYS A 463 -4.79 26.04 58.27
CA LYS A 463 -3.38 25.92 57.88
C LYS A 463 -2.90 24.47 57.83
N SER A 464 -3.33 23.62 58.76
CA SER A 464 -3.02 22.18 58.74
C SER A 464 -3.64 21.47 57.53
N VAL A 465 -4.89 21.79 57.19
CA VAL A 465 -5.57 21.24 56.00
C VAL A 465 -4.88 21.70 54.72
N LEU A 466 -4.49 22.96 54.63
CA LEU A 466 -3.71 23.48 53.50
C LEU A 466 -2.36 22.76 53.36
N LEU A 467 -1.60 22.60 54.45
CA LEU A 467 -0.34 21.86 54.42
C LEU A 467 -0.53 20.39 54.02
N LYS A 468 -1.60 19.73 54.50
CA LYS A 468 -1.93 18.36 54.10
C LYS A 468 -2.28 18.27 52.61
N SER A 469 -3.06 19.21 52.10
CA SER A 469 -3.40 19.31 50.67
C SER A 469 -2.14 19.53 49.82
N ASP A 470 -1.26 20.44 50.25
CA ASP A 470 0.03 20.70 49.63
C ASP A 470 0.95 19.48 49.63
N THR A 471 1.01 18.72 50.73
CA THR A 471 1.79 17.48 50.79
C THR A 471 1.23 16.40 49.86
N LEU A 472 -0.10 16.28 49.76
CA LEU A 472 -0.75 15.36 48.82
C LEU A 472 -0.51 15.76 47.36
N MET A 473 -0.50 17.06 47.06
CA MET A 473 -0.15 17.56 45.73
C MET A 473 1.31 17.26 45.37
N ARG A 474 2.25 17.51 46.30
CA ARG A 474 3.67 17.15 46.10
C ARG A 474 3.88 15.64 45.99
N GLU A 475 3.15 14.85 46.77
CA GLU A 475 3.18 13.38 46.68
C GLU A 475 2.62 12.89 45.33
N SER A 476 1.53 13.49 44.84
CA SER A 476 0.99 13.22 43.51
C SER A 476 1.96 13.62 42.39
N GLU A 477 2.68 14.74 42.54
CA GLU A 477 3.75 15.15 41.62
C GLU A 477 4.94 14.20 41.65
N MET A 478 5.37 13.73 42.82
CA MET A 478 6.42 12.72 42.94
C MET A 478 5.99 11.38 42.33
N MET A 479 4.75 10.95 42.55
CA MET A 479 4.19 9.74 41.93
C MET A 479 4.16 9.86 40.41
N ARG A 480 3.73 11.01 39.86
CA ARG A 480 3.79 11.27 38.41
C ARG A 480 5.23 11.26 37.87
N ALA A 481 6.17 11.87 38.58
CA ALA A 481 7.58 11.88 38.17
C ALA A 481 8.24 10.49 38.28
N GLU A 482 7.82 9.66 39.23
CA GLU A 482 8.26 8.27 39.37
C GLU A 482 7.65 7.38 38.27
N GLU A 483 6.37 7.58 37.94
CA GLU A 483 5.70 6.97 36.79
C GLU A 483 6.38 7.36 35.47
N GLU A 484 6.74 8.63 35.27
CA GLU A 484 7.49 9.10 34.09
C GLU A 484 8.90 8.51 34.02
N LYS A 485 9.59 8.35 35.16
CA LYS A 485 10.89 7.68 35.22
C LYS A 485 10.79 6.18 34.91
N GLU A 486 9.75 5.51 35.38
CA GLU A 486 9.48 4.11 35.04
C GLU A 486 9.06 3.97 33.57
N LEU A 487 8.28 4.89 33.02
CA LEU A 487 8.00 4.97 31.59
C LEU A 487 9.27 5.17 30.78
N PHE A 488 10.18 6.04 31.22
CA PHE A 488 11.49 6.24 30.57
C PHE A 488 12.38 5.00 30.66
N ARG A 489 12.36 4.27 31.78
CA ARG A 489 13.05 2.97 31.92
C ARG A 489 12.46 1.92 30.99
N ILE A 490 11.14 1.85 30.90
CA ILE A 490 10.42 0.95 29.99
C ILE A 490 10.72 1.32 28.53
N GLU A 491 10.67 2.59 28.16
CA GLU A 491 10.97 3.09 26.81
C GLU A 491 12.43 2.83 26.41
N ARG A 492 13.38 3.03 27.31
CA ARG A 492 14.79 2.67 27.10
C ARG A 492 14.96 1.16 26.98
N SER A 493 14.25 0.36 27.76
CA SER A 493 14.27 -1.10 27.65
C SER A 493 13.66 -1.59 26.33
N LEU A 494 12.57 -0.95 25.86
CA LEU A 494 11.95 -1.23 24.57
C LEU A 494 12.84 -0.80 23.40
N SER A 495 13.53 0.34 23.52
CA SER A 495 14.50 0.80 22.51
C SER A 495 15.73 -0.10 22.45
N THR A 496 16.22 -0.57 23.60
CA THR A 496 17.31 -1.56 23.67
C THR A 496 16.86 -2.91 23.11
N LYS A 497 15.61 -3.32 23.37
CA LYS A 497 14.99 -4.51 22.77
C LYS A 497 14.85 -4.37 21.26
N ARG A 498 14.43 -3.21 20.74
CA ARG A 498 14.35 -2.92 19.29
C ARG A 498 15.73 -2.91 18.62
N LEU A 499 16.76 -2.40 19.30
CA LEU A 499 18.15 -2.48 18.82
C LEU A 499 18.65 -3.92 18.79
N MET A 500 18.41 -4.71 19.85
CA MET A 500 18.75 -6.13 19.89
C MET A 500 17.97 -6.93 18.84
N GLU A 501 16.70 -6.60 18.60
CA GLU A 501 15.87 -7.23 17.57
C GLU A 501 16.38 -6.89 16.15
N GLY A 502 16.82 -5.65 15.93
CA GLY A 502 17.51 -5.23 14.71
C GLY A 502 18.88 -5.90 14.51
N GLU A 503 19.63 -6.15 15.58
CA GLU A 503 20.88 -6.94 15.53
C GLU A 503 20.61 -8.43 15.30
N ILE A 504 19.61 -9.02 15.95
CA ILE A 504 19.18 -10.41 15.72
C ILE A 504 18.72 -10.60 14.27
N GLN A 505 18.03 -9.61 13.70
CA GLN A 505 17.60 -9.64 12.30
C GLN A 505 18.79 -9.51 11.33
N LYS A 506 19.80 -8.68 11.65
CA LYS A 506 21.08 -8.64 10.93
C LYS A 506 21.90 -9.94 11.05
N PHE A 507 21.93 -10.57 12.23
CA PHE A 507 22.58 -11.87 12.42
C PHE A 507 21.83 -13.01 11.71
N LYS A 508 20.51 -12.88 11.52
CA LYS A 508 19.69 -13.81 10.74
C LYS A 508 19.93 -13.68 9.23
N GLU A 509 20.17 -12.46 8.73
CA GLU A 509 20.64 -12.22 7.36
C GLU A 509 22.09 -12.70 7.14
N ASN A 510 22.96 -12.58 8.15
CA ASN A 510 24.39 -12.94 8.02
C ASN A 510 24.72 -14.42 8.33
N SER A 511 23.73 -15.28 8.63
CA SER A 511 23.94 -16.71 8.94
C SER A 511 23.64 -17.66 7.77
N GLU A 512 23.34 -17.15 6.58
CA GLU A 512 23.30 -17.94 5.34
C GLU A 512 24.68 -18.05 4.65
N THR A 513 25.74 -17.46 5.22
CA THR A 513 27.12 -17.60 4.75
C THR A 513 28.05 -18.06 5.88
N GLU A 514 28.41 -19.34 5.80
CA GLU A 514 29.65 -19.98 6.27
C GLU A 514 30.03 -19.97 7.76
N GLY A 515 30.18 -21.19 8.32
CA GLY A 515 31.48 -21.65 8.82
C GLY A 515 31.87 -21.43 10.28
N TYR A 516 31.63 -22.46 11.11
CA TYR A 516 32.52 -23.01 12.17
C TYR A 516 33.47 -22.08 12.97
N ILE A 517 33.27 -22.07 14.31
CA ILE A 517 34.24 -22.32 15.43
C ILE A 517 33.85 -21.49 16.67
N SER A 518 33.60 -22.18 17.79
CA SER A 518 33.58 -21.58 19.14
C SER A 518 35.01 -21.51 19.70
N PRO A 519 35.33 -20.54 20.59
CA PRO A 519 35.45 -20.92 22.00
C PRO A 519 35.02 -19.85 23.02
N LYS A 520 34.72 -20.34 24.24
CA LYS A 520 34.37 -19.60 25.47
C LYS A 520 35.47 -18.62 25.92
N PRO A 521 35.14 -17.72 26.87
CA PRO A 521 35.89 -17.71 28.11
C PRO A 521 35.06 -17.66 29.40
N VAL A 522 35.74 -18.08 30.46
CA VAL A 522 35.34 -18.20 31.86
C VAL A 522 35.61 -16.87 32.58
N GLY A 523 34.71 -16.43 33.46
CA GLY A 523 34.94 -15.29 34.35
C GLY A 523 34.05 -15.33 35.59
N LYS A 524 34.66 -15.52 36.75
CA LYS A 524 34.04 -15.68 38.09
C LYS A 524 33.75 -14.32 38.72
N PHE A 525 32.62 -14.18 39.43
CA PHE A 525 32.50 -13.25 40.57
C PHE A 525 31.69 -13.88 41.71
N THR A 526 32.27 -13.80 42.90
CA THR A 526 31.77 -14.21 44.20
C THR A 526 30.79 -13.20 44.82
N PRO A 527 29.98 -13.59 45.82
CA PRO A 527 28.95 -12.75 46.43
C PRO A 527 29.49 -12.01 47.67
N VAL A 528 29.21 -10.71 47.81
CA VAL A 528 29.55 -9.92 49.01
C VAL A 528 28.29 -9.55 49.81
N GLN A 529 28.20 -10.24 50.96
CA GLN A 529 27.68 -9.87 52.28
C GLN A 529 26.55 -8.84 52.50
N ARG A 530 25.50 -9.40 53.11
CA ARG A 530 24.59 -8.85 54.14
C ARG A 530 25.11 -7.65 54.97
N GLY A 531 24.26 -6.63 55.07
CA GLY A 531 24.13 -5.78 56.25
C GLY A 531 22.65 -5.59 56.61
N LYS A 532 22.21 -6.10 57.76
CA LYS A 532 20.90 -5.79 58.37
C LYS A 532 21.01 -4.46 59.14
N PRO A 533 19.88 -3.78 59.37
CA PRO A 533 19.54 -3.55 60.76
C PRO A 533 18.09 -3.90 61.11
N ARG A 534 17.94 -4.08 62.42
CA ARG A 534 16.85 -4.67 63.17
C ARG A 534 15.81 -3.60 63.50
N ARG A 535 14.54 -4.01 63.49
CA ARG A 535 13.36 -3.24 63.90
C ARG A 535 13.45 -2.75 65.35
N TYR A 536 12.90 -1.55 65.59
CA TYR A 536 12.08 -1.24 66.76
C TYR A 536 10.77 -0.60 66.27
N SER A 537 9.72 -0.85 67.03
CA SER A 537 8.29 -0.67 66.71
C SER A 537 7.63 0.26 67.72
N SER A 538 6.67 1.08 67.26
CA SER A 538 5.54 1.70 67.99
C SER A 538 4.92 2.75 67.05
N ALA A 539 3.63 3.05 66.92
CA ALA A 539 2.35 2.50 67.35
C ALA A 539 1.27 3.20 66.48
N GLY A 540 0.14 2.53 66.21
CA GLY A 540 -0.97 3.13 65.46
C GLY A 540 -2.17 2.18 65.36
N THR A 541 -3.08 2.29 66.32
CA THR A 541 -4.42 1.68 66.38
C THR A 541 -5.48 2.68 65.83
N PRO A 542 -6.78 2.35 65.67
CA PRO A 542 -7.49 1.24 64.98
C PRO A 542 -8.55 1.80 63.97
N THR A 543 -9.25 1.03 63.10
CA THR A 543 -10.55 0.39 63.43
C THR A 543 -11.21 -0.34 62.22
N PHE A 544 -11.72 -1.56 62.50
CA PHE A 544 -12.85 -2.38 61.97
C PHE A 544 -13.22 -2.34 60.46
N PHE A 545 -13.38 -3.47 59.73
CA PHE A 545 -14.34 -4.56 59.93
C PHE A 545 -13.84 -5.96 59.48
N VAL A 546 -14.42 -6.99 60.11
CA VAL A 546 -14.18 -8.42 59.91
C VAL A 546 -15.08 -8.98 58.79
N ILE A 547 -14.51 -9.59 57.75
CA ILE A 547 -15.21 -10.57 56.90
C ILE A 547 -14.52 -11.93 57.09
N LYS A 548 -15.15 -12.81 57.87
CA LYS A 548 -14.76 -14.22 57.98
C LYS A 548 -15.22 -14.97 56.73
N LYS A 549 -14.23 -15.47 55.97
CA LYS A 549 -14.40 -16.49 54.93
C LYS A 549 -14.87 -17.82 55.50
N LYS A 550 -15.66 -18.55 54.70
CA LYS A 550 -15.56 -19.98 54.30
C LYS A 550 -16.87 -20.33 53.55
N LYS A 551 -16.94 -21.00 52.39
CA LYS A 551 -16.22 -22.14 51.78
C LYS A 551 -16.55 -22.19 50.26
N LYS A 552 -15.74 -22.98 49.51
CA LYS A 552 -15.91 -23.51 48.13
C LYS A 552 -17.36 -23.95 47.83
N VAL A 553 -17.94 -23.93 46.61
CA VAL A 553 -17.66 -24.58 45.30
C VAL A 553 -18.65 -23.96 44.23
N PRO A 554 -18.89 -24.45 42.98
CA PRO A 554 -18.10 -24.78 41.78
C PRO A 554 -18.43 -23.92 40.53
N ARG A 555 -17.61 -24.13 39.48
CA ARG A 555 -17.78 -23.73 38.06
C ARG A 555 -19.21 -23.89 37.50
N LEU A 556 -19.82 -22.79 37.07
CA LEU A 556 -21.05 -22.75 36.25
C LEU A 556 -20.68 -22.63 34.76
N ALA A 557 -20.25 -23.74 34.18
CA ALA A 557 -20.15 -23.91 32.73
C ALA A 557 -20.78 -25.25 32.35
N LYS A 558 -22.10 -25.38 32.55
CA LYS A 558 -22.92 -26.54 32.12
C LYS A 558 -24.40 -26.20 31.81
N PHE A 559 -24.75 -24.94 31.50
CA PHE A 559 -26.13 -24.60 31.14
C PHE A 559 -26.44 -24.49 29.65
N PHE A 560 -25.50 -24.81 28.76
CA PHE A 560 -25.81 -24.92 27.32
C PHE A 560 -25.28 -26.24 26.75
N SER A 561 -25.95 -27.34 27.12
CA SER A 561 -25.98 -28.55 26.31
C SER A 561 -27.29 -29.31 26.54
N ARG A 562 -28.31 -29.06 25.70
CA ARG A 562 -29.07 -30.10 24.99
C ARG A 562 -30.25 -29.50 24.20
N LYS A 563 -30.25 -29.85 22.90
CA LYS A 563 -31.41 -30.24 22.07
C LYS A 563 -32.48 -29.17 21.81
N SER A 564 -32.35 -28.54 20.64
CA SER A 564 -33.21 -28.86 19.48
C SER A 564 -32.32 -28.88 18.25
#